data_AF-A0A3P3YEP1-F1
#
_entry.id   AF-A0A3P3YEP1-F1
#
_cell.length_a   1.000
_cell.length_b   1.000
_cell.length_c   1.000
_cell.angle_alpha   90.00
_cell.angle_beta   90.00
_cell.angle_gamma   90.00
#
_symmetry.space_group_name_H-M   'P 1'
#
loop_
_entity.id
_entity.type
_entity.pdbx_description
1 polymer ?
#
loop_
_entity_poly.entity_id
_entity_poly.type
_entity_poly.pdbx_seq_one_letter_code
_entity_poly.pdbx_strand_id
1 'polypeptide(L)'
;MMLLCIWLILCFSTCNAKLMATYTLGNTSTTVTIKTATYRHGNTSFSVVGPIRFVDGSDPSGLGSEFAGTIIVADYDAHGNSFAWARACQACGCIGVVMLTRVNPTVTSLEAWIEADRTVTPGEQISTTPLVILDGYEALASADEVRSRPGSIHAVMDSSDIVDGTSASALFESPGATFAFVIAWLINVVNMAGALYKFAAFAIDRDGNLRAVPLYPSIVFTTGLVSSIFRMLWFADAAFYNLQSFSKVFYRVLITVFIPIGFAGTAAIGMAMHDHLKQGKAVSVRHKAAVYSLLSVLGIVFTVDIVGTFLAALKWHEYFNVTYISTFYFLMNTPVSILFIKYGAAVSRALLNNDKISTVERARSLQFARRVTISGVVGVVLLLTQIMFISMSTNSVSHYVMLYTLSVSMGAIQCFTFLIAYRPRSSIFDTLAETYLPSGLISSIPRTTSDDKSKDAAQPAAERTVTATAIVTGPHMANNAL
;
A
#
# COMPACT_ATOMS: atom_id res chain seq x y z
N MET A 1 -13.14 -4.77 15.03
CA MET A 1 -13.38 -6.16 15.50
C MET A 1 -14.18 -6.98 14.50
N MET A 2 -15.45 -6.66 14.20
CA MET A 2 -16.28 -7.51 13.31
C MET A 2 -15.63 -7.87 11.96
N LEU A 3 -14.95 -6.91 11.31
CA LEU A 3 -14.11 -7.16 10.12
C LEU A 3 -13.04 -8.24 10.39
N LEU A 4 -12.17 -8.06 11.38
CA LEU A 4 -11.14 -9.06 11.74
C LEU A 4 -11.70 -10.49 11.94
N CYS A 5 -12.89 -10.63 12.53
CA CYS A 5 -13.53 -11.94 12.72
C CYS A 5 -14.04 -12.56 11.41
N ILE A 6 -14.61 -11.77 10.49
CA ILE A 6 -15.06 -12.24 9.17
C ILE A 6 -13.86 -12.67 8.32
N TRP A 7 -12.74 -11.94 8.41
CA TRP A 7 -11.54 -12.21 7.63
C TRP A 7 -10.82 -13.50 8.06
N LEU A 8 -10.81 -13.84 9.35
CA LEU A 8 -10.22 -15.09 9.86
C LEU A 8 -10.94 -16.36 9.39
N ILE A 9 -12.23 -16.27 9.03
CA ILE A 9 -13.04 -17.43 8.62
C ILE A 9 -12.81 -17.79 7.13
N LEU A 10 -12.33 -16.86 6.31
CA LEU A 10 -12.15 -17.04 4.86
C LEU A 10 -10.79 -17.66 4.46
N CYS A 11 -9.90 -17.94 5.42
CA CYS A 11 -8.49 -18.27 5.15
C CYS A 11 -8.18 -19.76 4.92
N PHE A 12 -9.15 -20.67 5.02
CA PHE A 12 -8.91 -22.13 5.05
C PHE A 12 -9.40 -22.86 3.79
N SER A 13 -8.59 -22.81 2.73
CA SER A 13 -8.50 -23.89 1.74
C SER A 13 -7.12 -23.86 1.07
N THR A 14 -6.49 -25.02 0.92
CA THR A 14 -5.17 -25.19 0.26
C THR A 14 -5.14 -26.54 -0.46
N CYS A 15 -4.80 -26.53 -1.75
CA CYS A 15 -4.58 -27.73 -2.57
C CYS A 15 -3.14 -27.75 -3.10
N ASN A 16 -2.57 -28.94 -3.26
CA ASN A 16 -1.21 -29.16 -3.75
C ASN A 16 -1.24 -29.88 -5.10
N ALA A 17 -0.47 -29.39 -6.08
CA ALA A 17 -0.27 -30.03 -7.39
C ALA A 17 1.12 -30.71 -7.49
N LYS A 18 1.35 -31.52 -8.53
CA LYS A 18 2.56 -32.33 -8.71
C LYS A 18 3.10 -32.21 -10.15
N LEU A 19 4.36 -32.59 -10.36
CA LEU A 19 4.93 -32.84 -11.70
C LEU A 19 5.62 -34.21 -11.69
N MET A 20 5.59 -34.94 -12.80
CA MET A 20 6.24 -36.25 -12.91
C MET A 20 7.37 -36.26 -13.96
N ALA A 21 8.60 -36.51 -13.50
CA ALA A 21 9.75 -36.77 -14.36
C ALA A 21 10.02 -38.28 -14.41
N THR A 22 10.25 -38.86 -15.58
CA THR A 22 10.55 -40.29 -15.73
C THR A 22 11.89 -40.48 -16.41
N TYR A 23 12.79 -41.25 -15.78
CA TYR A 23 14.05 -41.69 -16.38
C TYR A 23 14.09 -43.21 -16.51
N THR A 24 14.81 -43.71 -17.51
CA THR A 24 15.07 -45.14 -17.67
C THR A 24 16.39 -45.52 -17.01
N LEU A 25 16.35 -46.52 -16.12
CA LEU A 25 17.53 -47.11 -15.50
C LEU A 25 17.59 -48.58 -15.93
N GLY A 26 18.38 -48.87 -16.97
CA GLY A 26 18.35 -50.18 -17.65
C GLY A 26 16.99 -50.44 -18.30
N ASN A 27 16.46 -51.66 -18.14
CA ASN A 27 15.14 -52.06 -18.67
C ASN A 27 13.95 -51.59 -17.81
N THR A 28 14.16 -50.76 -16.79
CA THR A 28 13.12 -50.29 -15.86
C THR A 28 12.97 -48.77 -15.90
N SER A 29 11.77 -48.28 -16.17
CA SER A 29 11.41 -46.87 -16.00
C SER A 29 11.20 -46.56 -14.51
N THR A 30 11.85 -45.50 -14.03
CA THR A 30 11.67 -44.95 -12.68
C THR A 30 11.07 -43.55 -12.80
N THR A 31 9.90 -43.35 -12.21
CA THR A 31 9.25 -42.03 -12.17
C THR A 31 9.54 -41.36 -10.83
N VAL A 32 10.14 -40.18 -10.89
CA VAL A 32 10.35 -39.27 -9.75
C VAL A 32 9.31 -38.14 -9.83
N THR A 33 8.49 -38.01 -8.79
CA THR A 33 7.59 -36.87 -8.66
C THR A 33 8.36 -35.66 -8.15
N ILE A 34 8.43 -34.59 -8.95
CA ILE A 34 8.84 -33.27 -8.49
C ILE A 34 7.64 -32.68 -7.73
N LYS A 35 7.80 -32.47 -6.42
CA LYS A 35 6.66 -32.40 -5.49
C LYS A 35 5.98 -31.04 -5.32
N THR A 36 6.51 -29.95 -5.90
CA THR A 36 5.91 -28.61 -5.80
C THR A 36 5.85 -27.93 -7.17
N ALA A 37 4.64 -27.54 -7.58
CA ALA A 37 4.36 -26.92 -8.88
C ALA A 37 3.14 -25.99 -8.78
N THR A 38 3.33 -24.68 -8.62
CA THR A 38 2.22 -23.74 -8.28
C THR A 38 1.94 -22.64 -9.32
N TYR A 39 2.61 -22.62 -10.46
CA TYR A 39 2.39 -21.62 -11.51
C TYR A 39 2.04 -22.25 -12.85
N ARG A 40 1.09 -21.62 -13.57
CA ARG A 40 0.54 -22.11 -14.83
C ARG A 40 0.30 -20.94 -15.78
N HIS A 41 0.99 -20.90 -16.91
CA HIS A 41 0.62 -20.06 -18.07
C HIS A 41 0.80 -20.88 -19.35
N GLY A 42 -0.27 -20.96 -20.13
CA GLY A 42 -0.37 -21.77 -21.33
C GLY A 42 -1.84 -21.95 -21.69
N ASN A 43 -2.10 -22.47 -22.88
CA ASN A 43 -3.46 -22.85 -23.28
C ASN A 43 -4.07 -23.75 -22.19
N THR A 44 -5.31 -23.51 -21.78
CA THR A 44 -5.87 -24.10 -20.53
C THR A 44 -5.99 -25.62 -20.54
N SER A 45 -5.74 -26.27 -21.69
CA SER A 45 -5.42 -27.68 -21.77
C SER A 45 -4.16 -27.91 -22.60
N PHE A 46 -3.23 -28.70 -22.06
CA PHE A 46 -2.04 -29.18 -22.76
C PHE A 46 -1.58 -30.52 -22.18
N SER A 47 -0.96 -31.36 -23.01
CA SER A 47 -0.24 -32.54 -22.56
C SER A 47 0.97 -32.73 -23.46
N VAL A 48 2.18 -32.56 -22.92
CA VAL A 48 3.43 -32.66 -23.68
C VAL A 48 4.40 -33.60 -22.98
N VAL A 49 5.06 -34.44 -23.78
CA VAL A 49 6.05 -35.41 -23.31
C VAL A 49 7.28 -35.29 -24.19
N GLY A 50 8.46 -35.16 -23.57
CA GLY A 50 9.70 -35.09 -24.31
C GLY A 50 10.95 -35.02 -23.43
N PRO A 51 12.13 -35.07 -24.06
CA PRO A 51 13.40 -35.03 -23.34
C PRO A 51 13.60 -33.67 -22.66
N ILE A 52 14.11 -33.71 -21.43
CA ILE A 52 14.41 -32.53 -20.62
C ILE A 52 15.79 -31.98 -21.00
N ARG A 53 15.93 -30.66 -21.14
CA ARG A 53 17.23 -29.98 -21.18
C ARG A 53 17.30 -28.81 -20.22
N PHE A 54 18.31 -28.79 -19.35
CA PHE A 54 18.60 -27.65 -18.49
C PHE A 54 19.29 -26.54 -19.28
N VAL A 55 18.92 -25.29 -19.01
CA VAL A 55 19.51 -24.10 -19.60
C VAL A 55 20.31 -23.37 -18.52
N ASP A 56 21.63 -23.31 -18.70
CA ASP A 56 22.55 -22.67 -17.75
C ASP A 56 22.71 -21.15 -17.96
N GLY A 57 22.03 -20.59 -18.96
CA GLY A 57 22.06 -19.16 -19.30
C GLY A 57 20.87 -18.38 -18.74
N SER A 58 21.10 -17.10 -18.43
CA SER A 58 20.09 -16.13 -17.96
C SER A 58 19.47 -15.28 -19.08
N ASP A 59 19.65 -15.68 -20.35
CA ASP A 59 19.14 -14.94 -21.50
C ASP A 59 18.38 -15.89 -22.46
N PRO A 60 17.04 -15.75 -22.59
CA PRO A 60 16.26 -16.57 -23.51
C PRO A 60 16.65 -16.36 -24.98
N SER A 61 17.27 -15.23 -25.35
CA SER A 61 17.74 -15.00 -26.73
C SER A 61 18.94 -15.86 -27.13
N GLY A 62 19.58 -16.53 -26.16
CA GLY A 62 20.67 -17.48 -26.40
C GLY A 62 20.23 -18.91 -26.76
N LEU A 63 18.93 -19.20 -26.84
CA LEU A 63 18.43 -20.54 -27.18
C LEU A 63 18.63 -20.85 -28.68
N GLY A 64 19.47 -21.85 -28.98
CA GLY A 64 19.68 -22.35 -30.33
C GLY A 64 18.76 -23.52 -30.72
N SER A 65 18.95 -24.01 -31.94
CA SER A 65 18.20 -25.13 -32.53
C SER A 65 18.38 -26.48 -31.80
N GLU A 66 19.40 -26.61 -30.95
CA GLU A 66 19.68 -27.79 -30.14
C GLU A 66 18.61 -28.07 -29.06
N PHE A 67 17.69 -27.13 -28.81
CA PHE A 67 16.54 -27.30 -27.91
C PHE A 67 15.24 -27.72 -28.64
N ALA A 68 15.26 -27.86 -29.97
CA ALA A 68 14.10 -28.29 -30.75
C ALA A 68 13.58 -29.66 -30.29
N GLY A 69 12.26 -29.80 -30.14
CA GLY A 69 11.63 -31.03 -29.65
C GLY A 69 11.83 -31.34 -28.16
N THR A 70 12.46 -30.44 -27.40
CA THR A 70 12.76 -30.64 -25.96
C THR A 70 11.85 -29.82 -25.04
N ILE A 71 11.75 -30.24 -23.77
CA ILE A 71 11.22 -29.42 -22.69
C ILE A 71 12.41 -28.75 -21.99
N ILE A 72 12.47 -27.42 -22.03
CA ILE A 72 13.57 -26.67 -21.41
C ILE A 72 13.32 -26.45 -19.92
N VAL A 73 14.37 -26.49 -19.10
CA VAL A 73 14.35 -26.15 -17.68
C VAL A 73 15.26 -24.95 -17.44
N ALA A 74 14.68 -23.81 -17.04
CA ALA A 74 15.39 -22.55 -16.83
C ALA A 74 15.29 -22.06 -15.37
N ASP A 75 16.24 -21.23 -14.94
CA ASP A 75 16.19 -20.56 -13.63
C ASP A 75 15.38 -19.24 -13.74
N TYR A 76 14.25 -19.18 -13.05
CA TYR A 76 13.38 -17.98 -12.98
C TYR A 76 14.03 -16.85 -12.18
N ASP A 77 14.80 -17.18 -11.15
CA ASP A 77 15.48 -16.18 -10.32
C ASP A 77 16.60 -15.48 -11.13
N ALA A 78 17.16 -16.19 -12.12
CA ALA A 78 18.10 -15.64 -13.10
C ALA A 78 17.44 -14.76 -14.18
N HIS A 79 16.25 -15.13 -14.67
CA HIS A 79 15.50 -14.35 -15.67
C HIS A 79 13.98 -14.54 -15.59
N GLY A 80 13.30 -13.71 -14.79
CA GLY A 80 11.87 -13.85 -14.46
C GLY A 80 10.85 -13.43 -15.55
N ASN A 81 11.29 -13.20 -16.79
CA ASN A 81 10.37 -12.89 -17.91
C ASN A 81 9.91 -14.19 -18.60
N SER A 82 8.85 -14.79 -18.04
CA SER A 82 8.15 -15.98 -18.56
C SER A 82 7.81 -15.88 -20.05
N PHE A 83 7.25 -14.75 -20.50
CA PHE A 83 6.88 -14.49 -21.89
C PHE A 83 8.09 -14.45 -22.85
N ALA A 84 9.27 -14.02 -22.39
CA ALA A 84 10.49 -14.06 -23.19
C ALA A 84 10.98 -15.50 -23.39
N TRP A 85 10.97 -16.32 -22.33
CA TRP A 85 11.26 -17.75 -22.42
C TRP A 85 10.27 -18.49 -23.33
N ALA A 86 8.96 -18.30 -23.13
CA ALA A 86 7.94 -18.99 -23.93
C ALA A 86 8.05 -18.66 -25.44
N ARG A 87 8.37 -17.41 -25.80
CA ARG A 87 8.58 -17.00 -27.21
C ARG A 87 9.89 -17.51 -27.79
N ALA A 88 10.99 -17.47 -27.05
CA ALA A 88 12.27 -18.00 -27.53
C ALA A 88 12.21 -19.52 -27.72
N CYS A 89 11.54 -20.22 -26.80
CA CYS A 89 11.28 -21.65 -26.88
C CYS A 89 10.41 -22.01 -28.11
N GLN A 90 9.35 -21.23 -28.38
CA GLN A 90 8.55 -21.36 -29.61
C GLN A 90 9.39 -21.11 -30.88
N ALA A 91 10.26 -20.10 -30.87
CA ALA A 91 11.12 -19.75 -32.01
C ALA A 91 12.18 -20.81 -32.32
N CYS A 92 12.73 -21.50 -31.30
CA CYS A 92 13.67 -22.61 -31.50
C CYS A 92 12.99 -23.99 -31.70
N GLY A 93 11.64 -24.05 -31.70
CA GLY A 93 10.89 -25.28 -31.94
C GLY A 93 10.90 -26.27 -30.76
N CYS A 94 11.05 -25.78 -29.53
CA CYS A 94 10.85 -26.58 -28.32
C CYS A 94 9.38 -27.01 -28.18
N ILE A 95 9.07 -27.88 -27.21
CA ILE A 95 7.69 -28.30 -26.91
C ILE A 95 7.17 -27.86 -25.53
N GLY A 96 7.99 -27.25 -24.68
CA GLY A 96 7.55 -26.76 -23.37
C GLY A 96 8.65 -26.05 -22.57
N VAL A 97 8.24 -25.19 -21.63
CA VAL A 97 9.10 -24.49 -20.69
C VAL A 97 8.76 -24.91 -19.26
N VAL A 98 9.78 -25.25 -18.48
CA VAL A 98 9.73 -25.37 -17.03
C VAL A 98 10.68 -24.31 -16.47
N MET A 99 10.21 -23.46 -15.57
CA MET A 99 11.09 -22.55 -14.83
C MET A 99 11.16 -22.97 -13.36
N LEU A 100 12.31 -22.79 -12.72
CA LEU A 100 12.54 -23.12 -11.31
C LEU A 100 12.76 -21.84 -10.51
N THR A 101 12.15 -21.72 -9.32
CA THR A 101 12.32 -20.53 -8.46
C THR A 101 12.45 -20.86 -6.98
N ARG A 102 13.26 -20.06 -6.27
CA ARG A 102 13.35 -20.04 -4.79
C ARG A 102 12.23 -19.22 -4.14
N VAL A 103 11.45 -18.47 -4.94
CA VAL A 103 10.35 -17.63 -4.46
C VAL A 103 9.27 -18.49 -3.80
N ASN A 104 8.56 -17.91 -2.83
CA ASN A 104 7.58 -18.65 -2.03
C ASN A 104 6.36 -19.08 -2.90
N PRO A 105 5.85 -20.32 -2.75
CA PRO A 105 4.64 -20.84 -3.44
C PRO A 105 3.43 -19.89 -3.46
N THR A 106 3.29 -19.09 -2.40
CA THR A 106 2.23 -18.08 -2.27
C THR A 106 2.43 -16.88 -3.19
N VAL A 107 3.66 -16.41 -3.36
CA VAL A 107 3.97 -15.29 -4.25
C VAL A 107 3.89 -15.76 -5.70
N THR A 108 4.46 -16.92 -6.03
CA THR A 108 4.41 -17.51 -7.38
C THR A 108 2.97 -17.77 -7.84
N SER A 109 2.09 -18.29 -6.97
CA SER A 109 0.67 -18.47 -7.31
C SER A 109 -0.09 -17.15 -7.46
N LEU A 110 0.38 -16.02 -6.91
CA LEU A 110 -0.18 -14.69 -7.18
C LEU A 110 0.35 -14.14 -8.52
N GLU A 111 1.65 -14.27 -8.78
CA GLU A 111 2.24 -13.92 -10.09
C GLU A 111 1.58 -14.69 -11.23
N ALA A 112 1.26 -15.97 -11.02
CA ALA A 112 0.48 -16.79 -11.95
C ALA A 112 -0.85 -16.17 -12.33
N TRP A 113 -1.59 -15.60 -11.37
CA TRP A 113 -2.85 -14.92 -11.69
C TRP A 113 -2.64 -13.61 -12.46
N ILE A 114 -1.60 -12.85 -12.14
CA ILE A 114 -1.29 -11.57 -12.82
C ILE A 114 -0.86 -11.82 -14.28
N GLU A 115 -0.21 -12.94 -14.54
CA GLU A 115 0.27 -13.37 -15.87
C GLU A 115 -0.72 -14.30 -16.60
N ALA A 116 -1.87 -14.65 -16.01
CA ALA A 116 -2.90 -15.52 -16.60
C ALA A 116 -3.78 -14.86 -17.69
N ASP A 117 -3.24 -13.84 -18.34
CA ASP A 117 -3.51 -13.44 -19.73
C ASP A 117 -4.97 -13.43 -20.20
N ARG A 118 -5.69 -12.35 -19.86
CA ARG A 118 -6.94 -11.95 -20.51
C ARG A 118 -6.89 -10.58 -21.19
N THR A 119 -5.75 -9.90 -21.15
CA THR A 119 -5.61 -8.48 -21.55
C THR A 119 -4.33 -8.15 -22.30
N VAL A 120 -3.50 -9.14 -22.65
CA VAL A 120 -2.25 -8.93 -23.39
C VAL A 120 -2.55 -8.35 -24.78
N THR A 121 -1.73 -7.38 -25.20
CA THR A 121 -1.95 -6.68 -26.48
C THR A 121 -1.54 -7.56 -27.67
N PRO A 122 -2.17 -7.42 -28.86
CA PRO A 122 -1.88 -8.30 -30.01
C PRO A 122 -0.42 -8.32 -30.51
N GLY A 123 0.41 -7.35 -30.10
CA GLY A 123 1.85 -7.32 -30.41
C GLY A 123 2.72 -8.13 -29.45
N GLU A 124 2.22 -8.46 -28.26
CA GLU A 124 2.85 -9.33 -27.27
C GLU A 124 2.35 -10.76 -27.46
N GLN A 125 2.55 -11.30 -28.68
CA GLN A 125 1.93 -12.56 -29.12
C GLN A 125 2.10 -13.71 -28.11
N ILE A 126 0.95 -14.26 -27.71
CA ILE A 126 0.81 -15.44 -26.86
C ILE A 126 1.58 -16.59 -27.50
N SER A 127 2.60 -17.09 -26.81
CA SER A 127 3.28 -18.30 -27.23
C SER A 127 2.36 -19.50 -27.04
N THR A 128 2.26 -20.35 -28.05
CA THR A 128 1.51 -21.62 -27.94
C THR A 128 2.25 -22.67 -27.11
N THR A 129 3.49 -22.40 -26.71
CA THR A 129 4.33 -23.31 -25.91
C THR A 129 3.87 -23.31 -24.44
N PRO A 130 3.53 -24.48 -23.86
CA PRO A 130 3.20 -24.59 -22.44
C PRO A 130 4.33 -24.11 -21.52
N LEU A 131 4.00 -23.32 -20.49
CA LEU A 131 4.95 -22.86 -19.47
C LEU A 131 4.46 -23.18 -18.05
N VAL A 132 5.33 -23.82 -17.26
CA VAL A 132 5.09 -24.12 -15.85
C VAL A 132 6.24 -23.54 -15.03
N ILE A 133 5.95 -22.95 -13.87
CA ILE A 133 6.98 -22.62 -12.87
C ILE A 133 6.82 -23.55 -11.68
N LEU A 134 7.94 -24.14 -11.27
CA LEU A 134 8.10 -24.99 -10.10
C LEU A 134 8.85 -24.20 -9.03
N ASP A 135 8.37 -24.30 -7.81
CA ASP A 135 8.67 -23.34 -6.76
C ASP A 135 9.11 -24.00 -5.45
N GLY A 136 9.89 -23.25 -4.70
CA GLY A 136 10.42 -23.64 -3.41
C GLY A 136 11.63 -24.59 -3.49
N TYR A 137 12.25 -24.78 -2.32
CA TYR A 137 13.48 -25.56 -2.18
C TYR A 137 13.32 -27.04 -2.58
N GLU A 138 12.12 -27.61 -2.46
CA GLU A 138 11.85 -29.00 -2.87
C GLU A 138 11.86 -29.18 -4.39
N ALA A 139 11.30 -28.23 -5.16
CA ALA A 139 11.37 -28.25 -6.61
C ALA A 139 12.82 -28.18 -7.11
N LEU A 140 13.62 -27.27 -6.52
CA LEU A 140 15.04 -27.10 -6.86
C LEU A 140 15.87 -28.34 -6.51
N ALA A 141 15.73 -28.87 -5.29
CA ALA A 141 16.43 -30.08 -4.89
C ALA A 141 16.06 -31.29 -5.77
N SER A 142 14.78 -31.41 -6.15
CA SER A 142 14.32 -32.45 -7.08
C SER A 142 14.89 -32.25 -8.49
N ALA A 143 15.00 -31.00 -8.95
CA ALA A 143 15.56 -30.68 -10.25
C ALA A 143 17.08 -30.90 -10.32
N ASP A 144 17.82 -30.59 -9.26
CA ASP A 144 19.24 -30.91 -9.12
C ASP A 144 19.47 -32.43 -9.08
N GLU A 145 18.62 -33.18 -8.36
CA GLU A 145 18.65 -34.64 -8.37
C GLU A 145 18.43 -35.18 -9.79
N VAL A 146 17.38 -34.71 -10.49
CA VAL A 146 17.09 -35.06 -11.88
C VAL A 146 18.28 -34.73 -12.80
N ARG A 147 18.85 -33.53 -12.68
CA ARG A 147 20.04 -33.08 -13.44
C ARG A 147 21.26 -33.97 -13.23
N SER A 148 21.39 -34.59 -12.05
CA SER A 148 22.49 -35.51 -11.73
C SER A 148 22.31 -36.95 -12.28
N ARG A 149 21.12 -37.31 -12.80
CA ARG A 149 20.86 -38.67 -13.29
C ARG A 149 21.48 -38.90 -14.68
N PRO A 150 22.16 -40.04 -14.92
CA PRO A 150 22.67 -40.39 -16.24
C PRO A 150 21.54 -40.91 -17.15
N GLY A 151 21.54 -40.48 -18.42
CA GLY A 151 20.62 -40.94 -19.46
C GLY A 151 19.71 -39.86 -20.03
N SER A 152 18.84 -40.23 -20.98
CA SER A 152 17.79 -39.35 -21.48
C SER A 152 16.62 -39.34 -20.50
N ILE A 153 16.33 -38.18 -19.93
CA ILE A 153 15.22 -38.00 -18.97
C ILE A 153 14.05 -37.38 -19.72
N HIS A 154 12.85 -37.94 -19.56
CA HIS A 154 11.64 -37.41 -20.16
C HIS A 154 10.75 -36.78 -19.08
N ALA A 155 10.32 -35.54 -19.30
CA ALA A 155 9.25 -34.93 -18.54
C ALA A 155 7.90 -35.29 -19.17
N VAL A 156 6.91 -35.53 -18.32
CA VAL A 156 5.49 -35.44 -18.67
C VAL A 156 4.98 -34.14 -18.07
N MET A 157 4.40 -33.28 -18.89
CA MET A 157 3.83 -32.00 -18.47
C MET A 157 2.39 -31.95 -18.98
N ASP A 158 1.45 -32.28 -18.10
CA ASP A 158 0.03 -32.44 -18.41
C ASP A 158 -0.81 -31.45 -17.60
N SER A 159 -1.82 -30.84 -18.22
CA SER A 159 -2.76 -29.89 -17.61
C SER A 159 -3.70 -30.49 -16.57
N SER A 160 -3.67 -31.80 -16.32
CA SER A 160 -4.45 -32.49 -15.29
C SER A 160 -3.66 -32.86 -14.02
N ASP A 161 -2.33 -32.96 -14.11
CA ASP A 161 -1.43 -32.97 -12.92
C ASP A 161 -1.37 -31.59 -12.22
N ILE A 162 -1.94 -30.60 -12.91
CA ILE A 162 -2.23 -29.24 -12.49
C ILE A 162 -3.59 -29.25 -11.79
N VAL A 163 -3.64 -28.82 -10.54
CA VAL A 163 -4.94 -28.51 -9.93
C VAL A 163 -5.43 -27.21 -10.58
N ASP A 164 -6.50 -27.32 -11.37
CA ASP A 164 -7.14 -26.18 -12.02
C ASP A 164 -7.57 -25.12 -11.01
N GLY A 165 -7.27 -23.86 -11.35
CA GLY A 165 -7.39 -22.72 -10.45
C GLY A 165 -6.11 -22.50 -9.64
N THR A 166 -5.38 -21.44 -10.00
CA THR A 166 -4.36 -20.89 -9.08
C THR A 166 -5.05 -20.60 -7.74
N SER A 167 -4.37 -20.79 -6.61
CA SER A 167 -4.98 -20.50 -5.30
C SER A 167 -5.30 -19.01 -5.13
N ALA A 168 -4.70 -18.15 -5.97
CA ALA A 168 -5.10 -16.76 -6.22
C ALA A 168 -6.45 -16.66 -6.96
N SER A 169 -6.65 -17.36 -8.08
CA SER A 169 -7.91 -17.37 -8.84
C SER A 169 -9.11 -17.75 -7.97
N ALA A 170 -9.03 -18.87 -7.26
CA ALA A 170 -10.11 -19.31 -6.37
C ALA A 170 -10.37 -18.32 -5.21
N LEU A 171 -9.33 -17.58 -4.75
CA LEU A 171 -9.49 -16.52 -3.78
C LEU A 171 -10.19 -15.30 -4.39
N PHE A 172 -9.75 -14.80 -5.54
CA PHE A 172 -10.30 -13.60 -6.17
C PHE A 172 -11.74 -13.80 -6.69
N GLU A 173 -12.10 -15.02 -7.08
CA GLU A 173 -13.48 -15.42 -7.37
C GLU A 173 -14.35 -15.57 -6.10
N SER A 174 -13.75 -15.67 -4.91
CA SER A 174 -14.51 -15.87 -3.67
C SER A 174 -15.30 -14.60 -3.27
N PRO A 175 -16.62 -14.70 -3.01
CA PRO A 175 -17.43 -13.53 -2.65
C PRO A 175 -16.93 -12.77 -1.42
N GLY A 176 -16.29 -13.49 -0.48
CA GLY A 176 -15.69 -12.90 0.71
C GLY A 176 -14.48 -12.00 0.41
N ALA A 177 -13.59 -12.43 -0.49
CA ALA A 177 -12.48 -11.61 -0.93
C ALA A 177 -12.94 -10.43 -1.80
N THR A 178 -13.88 -10.65 -2.73
CA THR A 178 -14.49 -9.58 -3.54
C THR A 178 -15.08 -8.48 -2.66
N PHE A 179 -15.89 -8.84 -1.65
CA PHE A 179 -16.47 -7.89 -0.71
C PHE A 179 -15.40 -7.11 0.08
N ALA A 180 -14.34 -7.79 0.48
CA ALA A 180 -13.17 -7.20 1.12
C ALA A 180 -12.44 -6.17 0.23
N PHE A 181 -12.17 -6.51 -1.04
CA PHE A 181 -11.56 -5.59 -2.01
C PHE A 181 -12.47 -4.39 -2.31
N VAL A 182 -13.79 -4.59 -2.43
CA VAL A 182 -14.76 -3.49 -2.61
C VAL A 182 -14.76 -2.53 -1.42
N ILE A 183 -14.70 -3.02 -0.18
CA ILE A 183 -14.55 -2.16 1.01
C ILE A 183 -13.23 -1.38 0.94
N ALA A 184 -12.12 -2.04 0.62
CA ALA A 184 -10.81 -1.42 0.54
C ALA A 184 -10.74 -0.35 -0.57
N TRP A 185 -11.41 -0.60 -1.70
CA TRP A 185 -11.63 0.35 -2.79
C TRP A 185 -12.44 1.56 -2.32
N LEU A 186 -13.61 1.36 -1.68
CA LEU A 186 -14.47 2.42 -1.16
C LEU A 186 -13.74 3.34 -0.16
N ILE A 187 -12.90 2.79 0.73
CA ILE A 187 -12.08 3.59 1.66
C ILE A 187 -11.15 4.53 0.90
N ASN A 188 -10.56 4.07 -0.21
CA ASN A 188 -9.68 4.91 -1.03
C ASN A 188 -10.46 5.96 -1.85
N VAL A 189 -11.67 5.64 -2.34
CA VAL A 189 -12.56 6.65 -2.95
C VAL A 189 -12.91 7.76 -1.94
N VAL A 190 -13.25 7.40 -0.70
CA VAL A 190 -13.53 8.37 0.38
C VAL A 190 -12.29 9.20 0.72
N ASN A 191 -11.09 8.61 0.72
CA ASN A 191 -9.84 9.35 0.89
C ASN A 191 -9.57 10.34 -0.26
N MET A 192 -9.79 9.94 -1.52
CA MET A 192 -9.61 10.81 -2.68
C MET A 192 -10.59 11.99 -2.63
N ALA A 193 -11.89 11.72 -2.42
CA ALA A 193 -12.91 12.76 -2.26
C ALA A 193 -12.59 13.69 -1.07
N GLY A 194 -12.17 13.11 0.07
CA GLY A 194 -11.72 13.85 1.25
C GLY A 194 -10.50 14.74 0.98
N ALA A 195 -9.50 14.23 0.27
CA ALA A 195 -8.29 14.99 -0.09
C ALA A 195 -8.59 16.12 -1.07
N LEU A 196 -9.45 15.88 -2.07
CA LEU A 196 -9.90 16.90 -3.03
C LEU A 196 -10.74 17.99 -2.36
N TYR A 197 -11.72 17.62 -1.52
CA TYR A 197 -12.47 18.58 -0.71
C TYR A 197 -11.54 19.38 0.21
N LYS A 198 -10.55 18.73 0.85
CA LYS A 198 -9.57 19.41 1.68
C LYS A 198 -8.70 20.38 0.89
N PHE A 199 -8.26 20.00 -0.30
CA PHE A 199 -7.53 20.90 -1.19
C PHE A 199 -8.37 22.11 -1.57
N ALA A 200 -9.59 21.91 -2.08
CA ALA A 200 -10.50 22.99 -2.46
C ALA A 200 -10.83 23.90 -1.27
N ALA A 201 -11.17 23.33 -0.11
CA ALA A 201 -11.48 24.08 1.09
C ALA A 201 -10.26 24.81 1.68
N PHE A 202 -9.03 24.35 1.46
CA PHE A 202 -7.83 25.12 1.83
C PHE A 202 -7.45 26.17 0.77
N ALA A 203 -7.70 25.91 -0.50
CA ALA A 203 -7.31 26.77 -1.62
C ALA A 203 -8.32 27.87 -1.97
N ILE A 204 -9.58 27.75 -1.56
CA ILE A 204 -10.66 28.69 -1.88
C ILE A 204 -11.27 29.23 -0.58
N ASP A 205 -11.41 30.55 -0.47
CA ASP A 205 -12.05 31.21 0.68
C ASP A 205 -13.59 31.15 0.64
N ARG A 206 -14.25 31.94 1.49
CA ARG A 206 -15.72 31.97 1.57
C ARG A 206 -16.35 32.72 0.39
N ASP A 207 -15.63 33.68 -0.17
CA ASP A 207 -16.08 34.61 -1.21
C ASP A 207 -15.73 34.12 -2.62
N GLY A 208 -14.94 33.04 -2.71
CA GLY A 208 -14.55 32.36 -3.95
C GLY A 208 -13.12 32.64 -4.41
N ASN A 209 -12.33 33.44 -3.68
CA ASN A 209 -10.97 33.79 -4.07
C ASN A 209 -9.98 32.68 -3.75
N LEU A 210 -8.92 32.60 -4.57
CA LEU A 210 -7.82 31.65 -4.37
C LEU A 210 -6.87 32.14 -3.26
N ARG A 211 -6.50 31.22 -2.37
CA ARG A 211 -5.53 31.44 -1.27
C ARG A 211 -4.47 30.35 -1.26
N ALA A 212 -3.26 30.70 -0.85
CA ALA A 212 -2.15 29.76 -0.78
C ALA A 212 -2.39 28.65 0.26
N VAL A 213 -2.33 27.39 -0.16
CA VAL A 213 -2.42 26.22 0.72
C VAL A 213 -1.10 26.10 1.51
N PRO A 214 -1.12 25.98 2.85
CA PRO A 214 0.11 25.81 3.62
C PRO A 214 0.84 24.51 3.27
N LEU A 215 2.18 24.51 3.34
CA LEU A 215 3.04 23.44 2.83
C LEU A 215 2.70 22.05 3.37
N TYR A 216 2.63 21.86 4.69
CA TYR A 216 2.35 20.54 5.27
C TYR A 216 0.95 19.99 4.90
N PRO A 217 -0.16 20.75 5.01
CA PRO A 217 -1.45 20.36 4.41
C PRO A 217 -1.34 19.97 2.94
N SER A 218 -0.65 20.77 2.11
CA SER A 218 -0.49 20.49 0.68
C SER A 218 0.20 19.15 0.41
N ILE A 219 1.30 18.85 1.13
CA ILE A 219 1.99 17.56 1.04
C ILE A 219 1.06 16.42 1.46
N VAL A 220 0.36 16.55 2.59
CA VAL A 220 -0.51 15.51 3.14
C VAL A 220 -1.70 15.22 2.23
N PHE A 221 -2.32 16.25 1.66
CA PHE A 221 -3.44 16.08 0.72
C PHE A 221 -2.95 15.49 -0.61
N THR A 222 -1.78 15.91 -1.12
CA THR A 222 -1.19 15.33 -2.35
C THR A 222 -0.84 13.87 -2.17
N THR A 223 -0.08 13.54 -1.13
CA THR A 223 0.33 12.17 -0.81
C THR A 223 -0.88 11.28 -0.51
N GLY A 224 -1.90 11.78 0.20
CA GLY A 224 -3.16 11.08 0.41
C GLY A 224 -3.91 10.79 -0.89
N LEU A 225 -4.07 11.78 -1.76
CA LEU A 225 -4.69 11.64 -3.07
C LEU A 225 -3.95 10.61 -3.95
N VAL A 226 -2.64 10.81 -4.16
CA VAL A 226 -1.82 9.95 -5.03
C VAL A 226 -1.75 8.52 -4.49
N SER A 227 -1.46 8.33 -3.20
CA SER A 227 -1.43 6.98 -2.60
C SER A 227 -2.79 6.28 -2.63
N SER A 228 -3.90 7.00 -2.53
CA SER A 228 -5.24 6.40 -2.69
C SER A 228 -5.62 6.14 -4.14
N ILE A 229 -5.11 6.88 -5.13
CA ILE A 229 -5.26 6.53 -6.56
C ILE A 229 -4.61 5.17 -6.85
N PHE A 230 -3.33 4.99 -6.48
CA PHE A 230 -2.62 3.71 -6.68
C PHE A 230 -3.34 2.52 -6.01
N ARG A 231 -3.75 2.69 -4.75
CA ARG A 231 -4.53 1.66 -4.02
C ARG A 231 -5.91 1.42 -4.62
N MET A 232 -6.61 2.45 -5.06
CA MET A 232 -7.92 2.32 -5.71
C MET A 232 -7.80 1.54 -7.02
N LEU A 233 -6.80 1.82 -7.85
CA LEU A 233 -6.56 1.07 -9.09
C LEU A 233 -6.26 -0.40 -8.79
N TRP A 234 -5.35 -0.68 -7.84
CA TRP A 234 -5.05 -2.05 -7.42
C TRP A 234 -6.29 -2.80 -6.87
N PHE A 235 -7.08 -2.15 -6.00
CA PHE A 235 -8.30 -2.78 -5.46
C PHE A 235 -9.43 -2.91 -6.48
N ALA A 236 -9.50 -2.06 -7.50
CA ALA A 236 -10.45 -2.25 -8.60
C ALA A 236 -10.09 -3.52 -9.39
N ASP A 237 -8.82 -3.70 -9.75
CA ASP A 237 -8.33 -4.89 -10.45
C ASP A 237 -8.56 -6.17 -9.64
N ALA A 238 -8.25 -6.15 -8.34
CA ALA A 238 -8.51 -7.26 -7.41
C ALA A 238 -10.01 -7.54 -7.19
N ALA A 239 -10.86 -6.51 -7.07
CA ALA A 239 -12.29 -6.67 -6.88
C ALA A 239 -13.01 -7.19 -8.13
N PHE A 240 -12.55 -6.78 -9.31
CA PHE A 240 -13.08 -7.19 -10.59
C PHE A 240 -12.15 -8.20 -11.26
N TYR A 241 -11.81 -9.27 -10.54
CA TYR A 241 -10.99 -10.42 -10.97
C TYR A 241 -10.96 -10.74 -12.49
N ASN A 242 -12.12 -10.79 -13.14
CA ASN A 242 -12.24 -11.13 -14.56
C ASN A 242 -11.65 -10.08 -15.52
N LEU A 243 -11.36 -8.86 -15.03
CA LEU A 243 -10.86 -7.74 -15.83
C LEU A 243 -9.35 -7.78 -16.06
N GLN A 244 -8.54 -8.32 -15.11
CA GLN A 244 -7.06 -8.38 -15.16
C GLN A 244 -6.43 -7.21 -15.94
N SER A 245 -6.83 -5.98 -15.62
CA SER A 245 -6.70 -4.82 -16.53
C SER A 245 -5.29 -4.25 -16.63
N PHE A 246 -4.36 -4.80 -15.86
CA PHE A 246 -3.02 -4.28 -15.71
C PHE A 246 -1.97 -5.36 -15.93
N SER A 247 -1.01 -5.09 -16.82
CA SER A 247 0.15 -5.95 -17.01
C SER A 247 0.96 -6.08 -15.70
N LYS A 248 1.71 -7.17 -15.54
CA LYS A 248 2.55 -7.42 -14.34
C LYS A 248 3.43 -6.23 -13.95
N VAL A 249 3.99 -5.52 -14.94
CA VAL A 249 4.80 -4.30 -14.72
C VAL A 249 3.97 -3.23 -13.99
N PHE A 250 2.75 -2.95 -14.47
CA PHE A 250 1.90 -1.93 -13.86
C PHE A 250 1.30 -2.41 -12.53
N TYR A 251 0.85 -3.67 -12.44
CA TYR A 251 0.39 -4.28 -11.19
C TYR A 251 1.44 -4.14 -10.07
N ARG A 252 2.71 -4.44 -10.36
CA ARG A 252 3.81 -4.36 -9.39
C ARG A 252 4.03 -2.93 -8.88
N VAL A 253 3.87 -1.92 -9.74
CA VAL A 253 3.88 -0.51 -9.34
C VAL A 253 2.67 -0.20 -8.47
N LEU A 254 1.46 -0.57 -8.90
CA LEU A 254 0.20 -0.32 -8.18
C LEU A 254 0.21 -0.90 -6.75
N ILE A 255 0.74 -2.11 -6.56
CA ILE A 255 0.76 -2.79 -5.26
C ILE A 255 1.84 -2.27 -4.29
N THR A 256 2.81 -1.45 -4.72
CA THR A 256 3.92 -1.01 -3.81
C THR A 256 4.16 0.49 -3.75
N VAL A 257 4.08 1.24 -4.85
CA VAL A 257 4.51 2.66 -4.91
C VAL A 257 3.75 3.57 -3.93
N PHE A 258 2.53 3.23 -3.54
CA PHE A 258 1.76 4.03 -2.57
C PHE A 258 2.36 4.01 -1.16
N ILE A 259 3.19 3.03 -0.80
CA ILE A 259 3.76 2.86 0.54
C ILE A 259 4.71 4.03 0.87
N PRO A 260 5.83 4.26 0.14
CA PRO A 260 6.71 5.40 0.39
C PRO A 260 6.02 6.75 0.24
N ILE A 261 5.03 6.88 -0.67
CA ILE A 261 4.20 8.08 -0.81
C ILE A 261 3.38 8.34 0.46
N GLY A 262 2.77 7.31 1.04
CA GLY A 262 2.05 7.40 2.31
C GLY A 262 2.95 7.80 3.49
N PHE A 263 4.18 7.28 3.53
CA PHE A 263 5.17 7.68 4.54
C PHE A 263 5.57 9.16 4.44
N ALA A 264 5.72 9.71 3.23
CA ALA A 264 5.97 11.14 3.04
C ALA A 264 4.85 12.01 3.63
N GLY A 265 3.59 11.59 3.48
CA GLY A 265 2.44 12.22 4.14
C GLY A 265 2.54 12.17 5.68
N THR A 266 2.85 11.00 6.24
CA THR A 266 3.01 10.83 7.69
C THR A 266 4.16 11.69 8.25
N ALA A 267 5.29 11.78 7.53
CA ALA A 267 6.42 12.62 7.89
C ALA A 267 6.06 14.11 7.91
N ALA A 268 5.30 14.60 6.93
CA ALA A 268 4.82 15.98 6.89
C ALA A 268 3.94 16.36 8.10
N ILE A 269 3.13 15.41 8.62
CA ILE A 269 2.31 15.63 9.84
C ILE A 269 3.18 15.59 11.08
N GLY A 270 4.15 14.68 11.15
CA GLY A 270 5.16 14.65 12.21
C GLY A 270 5.88 16.00 12.33
N MET A 271 6.23 16.60 11.19
CA MET A 271 6.82 17.94 11.13
C MET A 271 5.86 19.05 11.52
N ALA A 272 4.60 19.03 11.05
CA ALA A 272 3.60 20.00 11.47
C ALA A 272 3.35 19.98 13.00
N MET A 273 3.33 18.80 13.62
CA MET A 273 3.24 18.66 15.08
C MET A 273 4.52 19.13 15.80
N HIS A 274 5.70 18.83 15.25
CA HIS A 274 6.98 19.26 15.80
C HIS A 274 7.11 20.79 15.80
N ASP A 275 6.83 21.44 14.67
CA ASP A 275 6.86 22.89 14.53
C ASP A 275 5.86 23.56 15.46
N HIS A 276 4.63 23.04 15.56
CA HIS A 276 3.62 23.56 16.48
C HIS A 276 4.06 23.47 17.96
N LEU A 277 4.66 22.36 18.39
CA LEU A 277 5.19 22.21 19.76
C LEU A 277 6.38 23.11 20.06
N LYS A 278 7.11 23.56 19.02
CA LYS A 278 8.27 24.44 19.10
C LYS A 278 7.95 25.90 18.78
N GLN A 279 6.72 26.23 18.38
CA GLN A 279 6.26 27.59 18.15
C GLN A 279 6.50 28.45 19.41
N GLY A 280 7.13 29.61 19.23
CA GLY A 280 7.51 30.51 20.33
C GLY A 280 8.65 30.03 21.23
N LYS A 281 9.36 28.93 20.91
CA LYS A 281 10.49 28.40 21.69
C LYS A 281 11.78 28.44 20.89
N ALA A 282 12.88 28.83 21.53
CA ALA A 282 14.22 28.70 20.93
C ALA A 282 14.57 27.22 20.72
N VAL A 283 14.66 26.79 19.46
CA VAL A 283 15.11 25.43 19.08
C VAL A 283 16.60 25.47 18.80
N SER A 284 17.38 24.62 19.49
CA SER A 284 18.82 24.55 19.30
C SER A 284 19.19 24.15 17.86
N VAL A 285 20.29 24.70 17.35
CA VAL A 285 20.79 24.39 15.99
C VAL A 285 21.04 22.90 15.81
N ARG A 286 21.58 22.23 16.85
CA ARG A 286 21.77 20.76 16.87
C ARG A 286 20.45 19.99 16.69
N HIS A 287 19.36 20.43 17.34
CA HIS A 287 18.05 19.80 17.17
C HIS A 287 17.51 20.00 15.74
N LYS A 288 17.63 21.22 15.19
CA LYS A 288 17.22 21.50 13.80
C LYS A 288 17.99 20.62 12.82
N ALA A 289 19.32 20.57 12.94
CA ALA A 289 20.17 19.73 12.11
C ALA A 289 19.77 18.26 12.19
N ALA A 290 19.58 17.70 13.39
CA ALA A 290 19.17 16.30 13.56
C ALA A 290 17.81 15.98 12.90
N VAL A 291 16.83 16.89 12.99
CA VAL A 291 15.52 16.71 12.33
C VAL A 291 15.64 16.77 10.81
N TYR A 292 16.35 17.77 10.26
CA TYR A 292 16.51 17.88 8.81
C TYR A 292 17.35 16.73 8.23
N SER A 293 18.42 16.29 8.92
CA SER A 293 19.18 15.10 8.52
C SER A 293 18.32 13.84 8.51
N LEU A 294 17.45 13.65 9.53
CA LEU A 294 16.50 12.53 9.54
C LEU A 294 15.53 12.59 8.36
N LEU A 295 14.94 13.76 8.06
CA LEU A 295 14.08 13.95 6.89
C LEU A 295 14.83 13.68 5.57
N SER A 296 16.08 14.11 5.44
CA SER A 296 16.89 13.85 4.25
C SER A 296 17.16 12.36 4.06
N VAL A 297 17.50 11.63 5.13
CA VAL A 297 17.68 10.17 5.08
C VAL A 297 16.37 9.46 4.70
N LEU A 298 15.24 9.84 5.31
CA LEU A 298 13.92 9.31 4.96
C LEU A 298 13.58 9.58 3.48
N GLY A 299 13.82 10.80 3.00
CA GLY A 299 13.62 11.17 1.60
C GLY A 299 14.44 10.31 0.64
N ILE A 300 15.74 10.12 0.92
CA ILE A 300 16.63 9.24 0.13
C ILE A 300 16.09 7.81 0.12
N VAL A 301 15.73 7.26 1.28
CA VAL A 301 15.19 5.90 1.41
C VAL A 301 13.91 5.72 0.58
N PHE A 302 12.96 6.66 0.67
CA PHE A 302 11.71 6.59 -0.09
C PHE A 302 11.93 6.79 -1.59
N THR A 303 12.88 7.65 -2.01
CA THR A 303 13.24 7.79 -3.43
C THR A 303 13.88 6.53 -3.98
N VAL A 304 14.81 5.91 -3.23
CA VAL A 304 15.46 4.65 -3.62
C VAL A 304 14.45 3.51 -3.72
N ASP A 305 13.47 3.44 -2.82
CA ASP A 305 12.41 2.42 -2.88
C ASP A 305 11.46 2.61 -4.08
N ILE A 306 11.06 3.85 -4.39
CA ILE A 306 10.25 4.15 -5.58
C ILE A 306 11.04 3.77 -6.85
N VAL A 307 12.28 4.23 -6.98
CA VAL A 307 13.14 3.92 -8.14
C VAL A 307 13.41 2.42 -8.23
N GLY A 308 13.66 1.75 -7.10
CA GLY A 308 13.84 0.31 -7.01
C GLY A 308 12.60 -0.45 -7.49
N THR A 309 11.41 -0.03 -7.06
CA THR A 309 10.12 -0.57 -7.52
C THR A 309 9.96 -0.46 -9.03
N PHE A 310 10.18 0.73 -9.61
CA PHE A 310 10.09 0.93 -11.07
C PHE A 310 11.13 0.10 -11.83
N LEU A 311 12.39 0.05 -11.36
CA LEU A 311 13.44 -0.77 -11.97
C LEU A 311 13.13 -2.26 -11.89
N ALA A 312 12.61 -2.74 -10.76
CA ALA A 312 12.22 -4.13 -10.56
C ALA A 312 11.05 -4.51 -11.48
N ALA A 313 10.04 -3.64 -11.59
CA ALA A 313 8.92 -3.82 -12.51
C ALA A 313 9.37 -3.89 -13.98
N LEU A 314 10.27 -2.99 -14.41
CA LEU A 314 10.78 -2.98 -15.78
C LEU A 314 11.73 -4.15 -16.10
N LYS A 315 12.51 -4.63 -15.11
CA LYS A 315 13.50 -5.70 -15.29
C LYS A 315 13.00 -7.12 -14.99
N TRP A 316 11.74 -7.28 -14.57
CA TRP A 316 11.15 -8.60 -14.25
C TRP A 316 11.97 -9.40 -13.21
N HIS A 317 12.58 -8.71 -12.25
CA HIS A 317 13.49 -9.30 -11.27
C HIS A 317 13.12 -8.91 -9.83
N GLU A 318 13.32 -9.80 -8.87
CA GLU A 318 13.00 -9.62 -7.45
C GLU A 318 14.27 -9.33 -6.64
N TYR A 319 14.54 -8.05 -6.33
CA TYR A 319 15.73 -7.67 -5.55
C TYR A 319 15.63 -8.02 -4.06
N PHE A 320 14.41 -8.13 -3.51
CA PHE A 320 14.18 -8.40 -2.09
C PHE A 320 12.94 -9.27 -1.89
N ASN A 321 13.04 -10.24 -0.99
CA ASN A 321 11.91 -11.08 -0.59
C ASN A 321 10.85 -10.23 0.15
N VAL A 322 9.56 -10.51 -0.09
CA VAL A 322 8.39 -9.92 0.60
C VAL A 322 8.60 -9.79 2.11
N THR A 323 9.09 -10.83 2.79
CA THR A 323 9.27 -10.83 4.25
C THR A 323 10.27 -9.75 4.70
N TYR A 324 11.31 -9.51 3.92
CA TYR A 324 12.29 -8.45 4.17
C TYR A 324 11.65 -7.07 4.01
N ILE A 325 10.97 -6.81 2.88
CA ILE A 325 10.28 -5.54 2.60
C ILE A 325 9.23 -5.24 3.68
N SER A 326 8.45 -6.26 4.07
CA SER A 326 7.40 -6.15 5.08
C SER A 326 7.97 -5.84 6.47
N THR A 327 9.06 -6.52 6.85
CA THR A 327 9.77 -6.28 8.11
C THR A 327 10.39 -4.88 8.14
N PHE A 328 11.00 -4.44 7.04
CA PHE A 328 11.51 -3.09 6.89
C PHE A 328 10.41 -2.05 7.11
N TYR A 329 9.26 -2.19 6.44
CA TYR A 329 8.15 -1.25 6.62
C TYR A 329 7.49 -1.30 8.00
N PHE A 330 7.47 -2.44 8.67
CA PHE A 330 7.05 -2.55 10.07
C PHE A 330 8.03 -1.81 11.02
N LEU A 331 9.34 -1.99 10.82
CA LEU A 331 10.39 -1.30 11.58
C LEU A 331 10.38 0.22 11.34
N MET A 332 9.97 0.69 10.14
CA MET A 332 9.79 2.11 9.85
C MET A 332 8.49 2.68 10.45
N ASN A 333 7.38 1.93 10.42
CA ASN A 333 6.11 2.36 11.01
C ASN A 333 6.14 2.44 12.54
N THR A 334 6.89 1.56 13.20
CA THR A 334 6.96 1.49 14.68
C THR A 334 7.40 2.80 15.35
N PRO A 335 8.60 3.38 15.07
CA PRO A 335 9.04 4.63 15.68
C PRO A 335 8.16 5.81 15.27
N VAL A 336 7.65 5.82 14.02
CA VAL A 336 6.75 6.86 13.53
C VAL A 336 5.45 6.86 14.35
N SER A 337 4.82 5.71 14.55
CA SER A 337 3.62 5.57 15.39
C SER A 337 3.87 5.97 16.84
N ILE A 338 4.99 5.57 17.44
CA ILE A 338 5.37 5.95 18.82
C ILE A 338 5.53 7.48 18.93
N LEU A 339 6.24 8.10 17.98
CA LEU A 339 6.41 9.55 17.95
C LEU A 339 5.09 10.27 17.71
N PHE A 340 4.21 9.74 16.85
CA PHE A 340 2.89 10.31 16.61
C PHE A 340 2.01 10.29 17.87
N ILE A 341 1.99 9.18 18.60
CA ILE A 341 1.29 9.07 19.88
C ILE A 341 1.89 10.03 20.91
N LYS A 342 3.23 10.09 21.03
CA LYS A 342 3.92 10.94 22.02
C LYS A 342 3.74 12.44 21.75
N TYR A 343 4.00 12.89 20.52
CA TYR A 343 3.81 14.30 20.14
C TYR A 343 2.33 14.67 20.10
N GLY A 344 1.47 13.78 19.62
CA GLY A 344 0.03 13.97 19.64
C GLY A 344 -0.54 14.14 21.04
N ALA A 345 -0.12 13.31 22.00
CA ALA A 345 -0.47 13.46 23.41
C ALA A 345 0.10 14.75 24.03
N ALA A 346 1.31 15.17 23.63
CA ALA A 346 1.91 16.43 24.10
C ALA A 346 1.16 17.66 23.57
N VAL A 347 0.78 17.68 22.28
CA VAL A 347 -0.06 18.75 21.69
C VAL A 347 -1.43 18.77 22.35
N SER A 348 -2.08 17.61 22.48
CA SER A 348 -3.37 17.44 23.16
C SER A 348 -3.35 18.04 24.58
N ARG A 349 -2.36 17.68 25.41
CA ARG A 349 -2.20 18.25 26.76
C ARG A 349 -1.91 19.75 26.74
N ALA A 350 -1.05 20.23 25.84
CA ALA A 350 -0.73 21.65 25.74
C ALA A 350 -1.95 22.51 25.35
N LEU A 351 -2.83 21.98 24.50
CA LEU A 351 -4.08 22.65 24.11
C LEU A 351 -5.16 22.57 25.21
N LEU A 352 -5.22 21.48 25.97
CA LEU A 352 -6.20 21.32 27.06
C LEU A 352 -5.86 22.12 28.33
N ASN A 353 -4.57 22.36 28.60
CA ASN A 353 -4.06 23.08 29.77
C ASN A 353 -3.89 24.59 29.54
N ASN A 354 -4.30 25.13 28.39
CA ASN A 354 -4.17 26.56 28.10
C ASN A 354 -5.47 27.30 28.44
N ASP A 355 -5.54 27.82 29.65
CA ASP A 355 -6.73 28.50 30.19
C ASP A 355 -7.01 29.87 29.55
N LYS A 356 -6.13 30.38 28.67
CA LYS A 356 -6.31 31.64 27.93
C LYS A 356 -7.16 31.49 26.66
N ILE A 357 -7.64 30.29 26.36
CA ILE A 357 -8.39 29.97 25.14
C ILE A 357 -9.90 30.10 25.39
N SER A 358 -10.64 30.66 24.42
CA SER A 358 -12.11 30.74 24.48
C SER A 358 -12.78 29.37 24.64
N THR A 359 -13.99 29.31 25.23
CA THR A 359 -14.74 28.05 25.42
C THR A 359 -14.97 27.28 24.10
N VAL A 360 -15.27 28.01 23.03
CA VAL A 360 -15.42 27.47 21.66
C VAL A 360 -14.12 26.81 21.20
N GLU A 361 -12.98 27.39 21.54
CA GLU A 361 -11.68 26.94 21.05
C GLU A 361 -10.98 25.91 21.95
N ARG A 362 -11.38 25.85 23.23
CA ARG A 362 -11.18 24.68 24.10
C ARG A 362 -11.94 23.47 23.57
N ALA A 363 -13.18 23.64 23.10
CA ALA A 363 -13.95 22.57 22.45
C ALA A 363 -13.31 22.12 21.11
N ARG A 364 -12.83 23.06 20.27
CA ARG A 364 -12.04 22.76 19.05
C ARG A 364 -10.79 21.94 19.39
N SER A 365 -10.05 22.36 20.41
CA SER A 365 -8.84 21.68 20.89
C SER A 365 -9.10 20.24 21.34
N LEU A 366 -10.22 20.02 22.04
CA LEU A 366 -10.64 18.71 22.50
C LEU A 366 -11.06 17.78 21.34
N GLN A 367 -11.65 18.32 20.27
CA GLN A 367 -11.92 17.55 19.04
C GLN A 367 -10.63 17.18 18.30
N PHE A 368 -9.67 18.09 18.17
CA PHE A 368 -8.35 17.79 17.59
C PHE A 368 -7.64 16.70 18.40
N ALA A 369 -7.58 16.84 19.72
CA ALA A 369 -7.05 15.85 20.65
C ALA A 369 -7.67 14.46 20.44
N ARG A 370 -9.01 14.37 20.35
CA ARG A 370 -9.71 13.10 20.06
C ARG A 370 -9.29 12.48 18.72
N ARG A 371 -9.19 13.28 17.65
CA ARG A 371 -8.76 12.80 16.31
C ARG A 371 -7.33 12.27 16.32
N VAL A 372 -6.43 12.95 17.02
CA VAL A 372 -5.04 12.50 17.21
C VAL A 372 -4.97 11.18 18.00
N THR A 373 -5.76 11.02 19.07
CA THR A 373 -5.86 9.75 19.79
C THR A 373 -6.41 8.63 18.91
N ILE A 374 -7.46 8.89 18.12
CA ILE A 374 -8.01 7.91 17.16
C ILE A 374 -6.95 7.49 16.14
N SER A 375 -6.20 8.44 15.58
CA SER A 375 -5.11 8.15 14.64
C SER A 375 -4.02 7.27 15.27
N GLY A 376 -3.66 7.52 16.54
CA GLY A 376 -2.74 6.66 17.30
C GLY A 376 -3.25 5.24 17.50
N VAL A 377 -4.53 5.07 17.84
CA VAL A 377 -5.17 3.74 17.97
C VAL A 377 -5.20 3.01 16.63
N VAL A 378 -5.55 3.71 15.53
CA VAL A 378 -5.52 3.15 14.17
C VAL A 378 -4.09 2.72 13.78
N GLY A 379 -3.07 3.49 14.16
CA GLY A 379 -1.66 3.13 13.96
C GLY A 379 -1.23 1.87 14.73
N VAL A 380 -1.71 1.68 15.97
CA VAL A 380 -1.47 0.43 16.72
C VAL A 380 -2.13 -0.77 16.03
N VAL A 381 -3.37 -0.61 15.53
CA VAL A 381 -4.05 -1.69 14.78
C VAL A 381 -3.31 -2.00 13.47
N LEU A 382 -2.79 -0.99 12.76
CA LEU A 382 -1.96 -1.18 11.57
C LEU A 382 -0.68 -1.99 11.86
N LEU A 383 0.01 -1.70 12.97
CA LEU A 383 1.18 -2.48 13.40
C LEU A 383 0.82 -3.94 13.71
N LEU A 384 -0.33 -4.19 14.35
CA LEU A 384 -0.81 -5.55 14.60
C LEU A 384 -1.13 -6.30 13.29
N THR A 385 -1.75 -5.64 12.31
CA THR A 385 -2.02 -6.28 11.00
C THR A 385 -0.74 -6.55 10.21
N GLN A 386 0.29 -5.69 10.35
CA GLN A 386 1.61 -5.93 9.76
C GLN A 386 2.32 -7.12 10.41
N ILE A 387 2.25 -7.29 11.74
CA ILE A 387 2.78 -8.47 12.44
C ILE A 387 2.08 -9.74 11.94
N MET A 388 0.74 -9.73 11.87
CA MET A 388 -0.03 -10.86 11.32
C MET A 388 0.37 -11.18 9.88
N PHE A 389 0.51 -10.17 9.01
CA PHE A 389 0.96 -10.36 7.63
C PHE A 389 2.37 -10.98 7.58
N ILE A 390 3.35 -10.44 8.31
CA ILE A 390 4.71 -10.99 8.35
C ILE A 390 4.72 -12.45 8.84
N SER A 391 3.91 -12.79 9.84
CA SER A 391 3.85 -14.14 10.42
C SER A 391 3.08 -15.18 9.60
N MET A 392 2.22 -14.77 8.65
CA MET A 392 1.31 -15.67 7.94
C MET A 392 1.34 -15.55 6.42
N SER A 393 2.04 -14.56 5.85
CA SER A 393 2.13 -14.31 4.40
C SER A 393 2.70 -15.48 3.60
N THR A 394 3.44 -16.38 4.24
CA THR A 394 4.03 -17.58 3.63
C THR A 394 3.13 -18.81 3.69
N ASN A 395 1.99 -18.76 4.40
CA ASN A 395 1.18 -19.93 4.70
C ASN A 395 0.20 -20.30 3.57
N SER A 396 -0.40 -19.30 2.92
CA SER A 396 -1.20 -19.47 1.71
C SER A 396 -1.47 -18.13 1.02
N VAL A 397 -1.85 -18.16 -0.26
CA VAL A 397 -2.26 -16.97 -1.03
C VAL A 397 -3.39 -16.20 -0.38
N SER A 398 -4.37 -16.90 0.21
CA SER A 398 -5.43 -16.26 1.00
C SER A 398 -4.84 -15.43 2.14
N HIS A 399 -3.95 -15.99 2.97
CA HIS A 399 -3.29 -15.23 4.03
C HIS A 399 -2.49 -14.04 3.51
N TYR A 400 -1.73 -14.22 2.43
CA TYR A 400 -0.96 -13.14 1.81
C TYR A 400 -1.86 -11.99 1.36
N VAL A 401 -2.73 -12.25 0.38
CA VAL A 401 -3.53 -11.21 -0.28
C VAL A 401 -4.49 -10.56 0.71
N MET A 402 -5.06 -11.35 1.63
CA MET A 402 -6.03 -10.85 2.57
C MET A 402 -5.39 -10.05 3.72
N LEU A 403 -4.34 -10.54 4.38
CA LEU A 403 -3.67 -9.77 5.43
C LEU A 403 -2.93 -8.54 4.87
N TYR A 404 -2.46 -8.61 3.62
CA TYR A 404 -1.96 -7.46 2.89
C TYR A 404 -3.06 -6.42 2.66
N THR A 405 -4.21 -6.82 2.09
CA THR A 405 -5.38 -5.94 1.89
C THR A 405 -5.85 -5.30 3.20
N LEU A 406 -5.91 -6.05 4.29
CA LEU A 406 -6.26 -5.55 5.61
C LEU A 406 -5.27 -4.50 6.09
N SER A 407 -3.96 -4.76 5.97
CA SER A 407 -2.91 -3.81 6.34
C SER A 407 -2.96 -2.52 5.51
N VAL A 408 -3.13 -2.63 4.19
CA VAL A 408 -3.27 -1.49 3.27
C VAL A 408 -4.53 -0.68 3.56
N SER A 409 -5.64 -1.35 3.89
CA SER A 409 -6.91 -0.71 4.30
C SER A 409 -6.78 0.02 5.64
N MET A 410 -6.10 -0.57 6.62
CA MET A 410 -5.81 0.11 7.90
C MET A 410 -4.92 1.35 7.69
N GLY A 411 -3.93 1.29 6.81
CA GLY A 411 -3.14 2.45 6.38
C GLY A 411 -3.96 3.50 5.62
N ALA A 412 -4.98 3.09 4.85
CA ALA A 412 -5.92 4.00 4.21
C ALA A 412 -6.83 4.70 5.24
N ILE A 413 -7.32 3.99 6.26
CA ILE A 413 -8.07 4.58 7.38
C ILE A 413 -7.18 5.55 8.18
N GLN A 414 -5.90 5.21 8.41
CA GLN A 414 -4.96 6.12 9.06
C GLN A 414 -4.76 7.40 8.23
N CYS A 415 -4.60 7.26 6.91
CA CYS A 415 -4.56 8.40 5.98
C CYS A 415 -5.83 9.27 6.08
N PHE A 416 -7.03 8.68 6.22
CA PHE A 416 -8.24 9.47 6.47
C PHE A 416 -8.14 10.29 7.77
N THR A 417 -7.67 9.68 8.86
CA THR A 417 -7.49 10.40 10.14
C THR A 417 -6.53 11.59 10.02
N PHE A 418 -5.55 11.50 9.13
CA PHE A 418 -4.63 12.59 8.79
C PHE A 418 -5.28 13.71 7.98
N LEU A 419 -6.06 13.37 6.94
CA LEU A 419 -6.81 14.35 6.13
C LEU A 419 -7.79 15.17 7.00
N ILE A 420 -8.48 14.53 7.94
CA ILE A 420 -9.43 15.20 8.84
C ILE A 420 -8.76 15.92 10.03
N ALA A 421 -7.47 15.69 10.30
CA ALA A 421 -6.75 16.40 11.36
C ALA A 421 -6.54 17.88 11.01
N TYR A 422 -6.30 18.18 9.74
CA TYR A 422 -6.22 19.56 9.25
C TYR A 422 -7.60 20.20 9.08
N ARG A 423 -7.75 21.42 9.58
CA ARG A 423 -8.99 22.21 9.49
C ARG A 423 -8.77 23.44 8.62
N PRO A 424 -9.50 23.62 7.50
CA PRO A 424 -9.45 24.85 6.72
C PRO A 424 -10.07 26.02 7.51
N ARG A 425 -9.71 27.25 7.13
CA ARG A 425 -10.54 28.44 7.43
C ARG A 425 -11.83 28.37 6.60
N SER A 426 -12.81 29.22 6.90
CA SER A 426 -14.06 29.32 6.11
C SER A 426 -13.82 29.25 4.60
N SER A 427 -14.66 28.45 3.94
CA SER A 427 -14.67 28.22 2.52
C SER A 427 -16.11 28.11 2.01
N ILE A 428 -16.35 28.47 0.74
CA ILE A 428 -17.65 28.34 0.10
C ILE A 428 -18.17 26.89 0.13
N PHE A 429 -17.26 25.91 0.07
CA PHE A 429 -17.57 24.48 0.12
C PHE A 429 -18.17 24.02 1.47
N ASP A 430 -17.95 24.76 2.56
CA ASP A 430 -18.56 24.43 3.85
C ASP A 430 -20.04 24.78 3.88
N THR A 431 -20.40 25.89 3.22
CA THR A 431 -21.79 26.34 3.09
C THR A 431 -22.57 25.37 2.20
N LEU A 432 -21.94 24.89 1.12
CA LEU A 432 -22.47 23.81 0.27
C LEU A 432 -22.59 22.48 1.03
N ALA A 433 -21.57 22.09 1.80
CA ALA A 433 -21.60 20.87 2.60
C ALA A 433 -22.71 20.89 3.67
N GLU A 434 -22.92 22.02 4.36
CA GLU A 434 -24.03 22.17 5.32
C GLU A 434 -25.42 22.21 4.64
N THR A 435 -25.50 22.59 3.37
CA THR A 435 -26.77 22.63 2.60
C THR A 435 -27.16 21.26 2.03
N TYR A 436 -26.19 20.45 1.58
CA TYR A 436 -26.46 19.25 0.79
C TYR A 436 -26.17 17.91 1.49
N LEU A 437 -25.53 17.89 2.67
CA LEU A 437 -25.22 16.64 3.38
C LEU A 437 -26.17 16.36 4.55
N PRO A 438 -26.52 15.08 4.81
CA PRO A 438 -27.26 14.72 6.02
C PRO A 438 -26.52 15.13 7.30
N SER A 439 -27.27 15.58 8.31
CA SER A 439 -26.73 16.07 9.59
C SER A 439 -25.81 15.08 10.32
N GLY A 440 -26.01 13.77 10.14
CA GLY A 440 -25.10 12.73 10.63
C GLY A 440 -23.70 12.78 9.99
N LEU A 441 -23.60 13.04 8.69
CA LEU A 441 -22.33 13.22 7.97
C LEU A 441 -21.70 14.58 8.25
N ILE A 442 -22.51 15.64 8.42
CA ILE A 442 -22.02 16.95 8.87
C ILE A 442 -21.31 16.85 10.23
N SER A 443 -21.73 15.93 11.11
CA SER A 443 -21.09 15.76 12.43
C SER A 443 -19.64 15.24 12.39
N SER A 444 -19.24 14.54 11.32
CA SER A 444 -17.88 14.03 11.13
C SER A 444 -16.98 15.00 10.33
N ILE A 445 -17.59 15.83 9.48
CA ILE A 445 -16.91 16.90 8.72
C ILE A 445 -16.56 18.06 9.67
N PRO A 446 -15.34 18.61 9.63
CA PRO A 446 -15.01 19.77 10.46
C PRO A 446 -15.68 21.04 9.94
N ARG A 447 -16.73 21.51 10.64
CA ARG A 447 -17.21 22.90 10.55
C ARG A 447 -16.04 23.88 10.55
N THR A 448 -16.05 24.88 9.70
CA THR A 448 -14.98 25.90 9.64
C THR A 448 -15.20 27.05 10.62
N THR A 449 -14.35 28.08 10.56
CA THR A 449 -14.44 29.24 11.44
C THR A 449 -15.32 30.32 10.80
N SER A 450 -16.37 30.74 11.50
CA SER A 450 -16.93 32.07 11.29
C SER A 450 -15.95 33.07 11.89
N ASP A 451 -15.08 33.64 11.06
CA ASP A 451 -14.11 34.65 11.52
C ASP A 451 -14.83 35.97 11.97
N ASP A 452 -16.11 36.13 11.63
CA ASP A 452 -16.97 37.30 11.90
C ASP A 452 -17.40 37.51 13.37
N LYS A 453 -17.03 36.64 14.31
CA LYS A 453 -17.46 36.78 15.74
C LYS A 453 -16.36 36.51 16.77
N SER A 454 -15.25 37.23 16.66
CA SER A 454 -14.43 37.55 17.84
C SER A 454 -13.56 38.81 17.65
N LYS A 455 -14.12 40.00 17.92
CA LYS A 455 -13.37 41.14 18.49
C LYS A 455 -14.22 42.25 19.13
N ASP A 456 -15.41 42.54 18.62
CA ASP A 456 -16.20 43.73 19.05
C ASP A 456 -17.29 43.46 20.10
N ALA A 457 -17.13 42.40 20.91
CA ALA A 457 -17.97 42.17 22.09
C ALA A 457 -17.23 42.60 23.37
N ALA A 458 -16.85 43.88 23.45
CA ALA A 458 -16.53 44.49 24.73
C ALA A 458 -17.79 44.42 25.60
N GLN A 459 -17.71 43.73 26.74
CA GLN A 459 -18.81 43.75 27.72
C GLN A 459 -19.05 45.21 28.13
N PRO A 460 -20.28 45.74 28.05
CA PRO A 460 -20.58 47.02 28.66
C PRO A 460 -20.29 46.88 30.16
N ALA A 461 -19.42 47.76 30.68
CA ALA A 461 -19.12 47.78 32.10
C ALA A 461 -20.43 48.02 32.88
N ALA A 462 -20.75 47.13 33.82
CA ALA A 462 -21.92 47.29 34.66
C ALA A 462 -21.80 48.62 35.43
N GLU A 463 -22.78 49.50 35.24
CA GLU A 463 -22.88 50.77 35.95
C GLU A 463 -22.85 50.51 37.46
N ARG A 464 -21.72 50.84 38.11
CA ARG A 464 -21.71 51.03 39.56
C ARG A 464 -22.31 52.38 39.85
N THR A 465 -23.59 52.39 40.19
CA THR A 465 -24.28 53.53 40.80
C THR A 465 -23.54 53.91 42.08
N VAL A 466 -22.70 54.94 42.01
CA VAL A 466 -22.08 55.58 43.17
C VAL A 466 -22.55 57.02 43.23
N THR A 467 -23.32 57.32 44.26
CA THR A 467 -23.93 58.61 44.55
C THR A 467 -22.84 59.68 44.68
N ALA A 468 -22.82 60.66 43.78
CA ALA A 468 -21.85 61.75 43.80
C ALA A 468 -22.38 62.95 44.58
N THR A 469 -22.04 63.04 45.85
CA THR A 469 -22.28 64.24 46.67
C THR A 469 -21.16 65.27 46.44
N ALA A 470 -21.46 66.30 45.66
CA ALA A 470 -21.02 67.69 45.86
C ALA A 470 -19.50 68.10 45.89
N ILE A 471 -19.20 69.15 45.10
CA ILE A 471 -18.27 70.29 45.38
C ILE A 471 -16.83 70.31 44.78
N VAL A 472 -16.72 71.06 43.65
CA VAL A 472 -15.85 72.24 43.36
C VAL A 472 -14.32 72.09 43.07
N THR A 473 -13.87 72.85 42.03
CA THR A 473 -12.49 73.20 41.59
C THR A 473 -11.56 72.07 41.13
N GLY A 474 -10.68 72.21 40.12
CA GLY A 474 -10.36 73.31 39.18
C GLY A 474 -9.36 72.80 38.11
N PRO A 475 -9.06 73.53 37.01
CA PRO A 475 -8.42 72.94 35.82
C PRO A 475 -6.89 73.14 35.74
N HIS A 476 -6.15 72.12 35.25
CA HIS A 476 -4.88 72.23 34.49
C HIS A 476 -4.54 70.84 33.91
N MET A 477 -4.46 70.68 32.58
CA MET A 477 -3.26 70.74 31.73
C MET A 477 -2.24 69.58 31.83
N ALA A 478 -2.04 68.96 30.65
CA ALA A 478 -0.75 68.59 30.04
C ALA A 478 -0.10 67.20 30.28
N ASN A 479 0.30 66.64 29.13
CA ASN A 479 1.51 65.86 28.83
C ASN A 479 1.60 64.34 29.10
N ASN A 480 1.50 63.61 27.98
CA ASN A 480 2.57 62.79 27.36
C ASN A 480 3.14 61.52 28.04
N ALA A 481 3.33 60.54 27.13
CA ALA A 481 4.36 59.50 27.13
C ALA A 481 4.22 58.32 28.11
N LEU A 482 3.67 57.20 27.59
CA LEU A 482 4.50 56.12 27.05
C LEU A 482 3.73 55.29 26.00
#